data_AF-A0A0L6ZEY2-F1
#
_entry.id   AF-A0A0L6ZEY2-F1
#
_cell.length_a   1.000
_cell.length_b   1.000
_cell.length_c   1.000
_cell.angle_alpha   90.00
_cell.angle_beta   90.00
_cell.angle_gamma   90.00
#
_symmetry.space_group_name_H-M   'P 1'
#
loop_
_entity.id
_entity.type
_entity.pdbx_description
1 polymer ?
#
loop_
_entity_poly.entity_id
_entity_poly.type
_entity_poly.pdbx_seq_one_letter_code
_entity_poly.pdbx_strand_id
1 'polypeptide(L)'
;MKERLMQLLEEENINNSDNIHLSISVGYSVVVGDRINIKKMIKEADDYMYRQKLQNKQSTKNDLVKIITKMLETRDFITEGHCDRLQFLGVYLAKK
;
A
#
# COMPACT_ATOMS: atom_id res chain seq x y z
N MET A 1 8.85 -19.03 -0.28
CA MET A 1 9.78 -18.28 0.60
C MET A 1 9.30 -16.84 0.83
N LYS A 2 9.03 -16.05 -0.22
CA LYS A 2 8.44 -14.69 -0.10
C LYS A 2 7.21 -14.65 0.82
N GLU A 3 6.23 -15.53 0.59
CA GLU A 3 4.97 -15.56 1.35
C GLU A 3 5.20 -15.77 2.85
N ARG A 4 6.06 -16.72 3.22
CA ARG A 4 6.43 -16.96 4.61
C ARG A 4 7.07 -15.73 5.28
N LEU A 5 7.88 -14.98 4.53
CA LEU A 5 8.55 -13.78 5.04
C LEU A 5 7.53 -12.64 5.28
N MET A 6 6.56 -12.49 4.39
CA MET A 6 5.47 -11.51 4.55
C MET A 6 4.55 -11.89 5.71
N GLN A 7 4.24 -13.17 5.88
CA GLN A 7 3.40 -13.65 6.98
C GLN A 7 4.05 -13.38 8.35
N LEU A 8 5.35 -13.67 8.51
CA LEU A 8 6.07 -13.37 9.75
C LEU A 8 6.08 -11.86 10.06
N LEU A 9 6.18 -11.03 9.01
CA LEU A 9 6.15 -9.58 9.17
C LEU A 9 4.77 -9.07 9.61
N GLU A 10 3.69 -9.65 9.07
CA GLU A 10 2.33 -9.37 9.51
C GLU A 10 2.10 -9.81 10.96
N GLU A 11 2.52 -11.03 11.31
CA GLU A 11 2.45 -11.54 12.69
C GLU A 11 3.20 -10.64 13.68
N GLU A 12 4.40 -10.19 13.33
CA GLU A 12 5.18 -9.25 14.17
C GLU A 12 4.51 -7.88 14.30
N ASN A 13 3.97 -7.35 13.20
CA ASN A 13 3.24 -6.08 13.24
C ASN A 13 1.97 -6.15 14.10
N ILE A 14 1.29 -7.30 14.13
CA ILE A 14 0.12 -7.52 14.98
C ILE A 14 0.55 -7.65 16.45
N ASN A 15 1.54 -8.51 16.73
CA ASN A 15 2.00 -8.79 18.08
C ASN A 15 2.65 -7.56 18.75
N ASN A 16 3.24 -6.66 17.96
CA ASN A 16 3.90 -5.45 18.43
C ASN A 16 3.17 -4.19 17.93
N SER A 17 1.84 -4.16 18.05
CA SER A 17 0.99 -3.05 17.56
C SER A 17 1.35 -1.66 18.12
N ASP A 18 1.95 -1.59 19.32
CA ASP A 18 2.38 -0.33 19.95
C ASP A 18 3.76 0.17 19.48
N ASN A 19 4.48 -0.65 18.71
CA ASN A 19 5.79 -0.32 18.15
C ASN A 19 5.69 0.15 16.70
N ILE A 20 6.85 0.46 16.10
CA ILE A 20 6.93 0.92 14.71
C ILE A 20 6.44 -0.17 13.76
N HIS A 21 5.42 0.14 12.96
CA HIS A 21 4.94 -0.73 11.89
C HIS A 21 6.03 -0.93 10.82
N LEU A 22 6.37 -2.18 10.56
CA LEU A 22 7.38 -2.57 9.57
C LEU A 22 6.72 -2.88 8.23
N SER A 23 7.37 -2.47 7.13
CA SER A 23 6.96 -2.82 5.77
C SER A 23 8.19 -3.13 4.92
N ILE A 24 8.15 -4.24 4.20
CA ILE A 24 9.24 -4.69 3.31
C ILE A 24 8.67 -4.95 1.91
N SER A 25 9.43 -4.62 0.87
CA SER A 25 9.15 -5.00 -0.52
C SER A 25 10.25 -5.94 -1.01
N VAL A 26 9.88 -7.08 -1.58
CA VAL A 26 10.82 -8.14 -1.98
C VAL A 26 10.53 -8.60 -3.40
N GLY A 27 11.53 -8.50 -4.26
CA GLY A 27 11.51 -9.07 -5.60
C GLY A 27 12.37 -10.33 -5.69
N TYR A 28 11.98 -11.27 -6.54
CA TYR A 28 12.73 -12.49 -6.80
C TYR A 28 12.59 -12.89 -8.27
N SER A 29 13.58 -13.61 -8.80
CA SER A 29 13.57 -14.20 -10.14
C SER A 29 14.15 -15.61 -10.04
N VAL A 30 13.53 -16.56 -10.75
CA VAL A 30 13.96 -17.96 -10.83
C VAL A 30 14.03 -18.33 -12.31
N VAL A 31 15.17 -18.86 -12.74
CA VAL A 31 15.38 -19.32 -14.12
C VAL A 31 15.64 -20.82 -14.09
N VAL A 32 15.01 -21.54 -15.03
CA VAL A 32 15.20 -22.97 -15.24
C VAL A 32 15.82 -23.16 -16.62
N GLY A 33 17.06 -23.66 -16.69
CA GLY A 33 17.77 -23.96 -17.94
C GLY A 33 19.27 -23.61 -17.89
N ASP A 34 20.01 -24.02 -18.94
CA ASP A 34 21.48 -23.98 -18.96
C ASP A 34 22.09 -22.60 -19.24
N ARG A 35 21.31 -21.65 -19.77
CA ARG A 35 21.77 -20.28 -20.09
C ARG A 35 21.27 -19.28 -19.07
N ILE A 36 21.95 -19.22 -17.93
CA ILE A 36 21.65 -18.28 -16.85
C ILE A 36 22.32 -16.94 -17.16
N ASN A 37 21.52 -15.92 -17.46
CA ASN A 37 21.98 -14.54 -17.50
C ASN A 37 21.69 -13.88 -16.14
N ILE A 38 22.67 -13.92 -15.24
CA ILE A 38 22.56 -13.39 -13.88
C ILE A 38 22.16 -11.90 -13.88
N LYS A 39 22.71 -11.09 -14.80
CA LYS A 39 22.36 -9.67 -14.90
C LYS A 39 20.87 -9.47 -15.20
N LYS A 40 20.30 -10.31 -16.09
CA LYS A 40 18.87 -10.27 -16.39
C LYS A 40 18.03 -10.67 -15.19
N MET A 41 18.45 -11.70 -14.43
CA MET A 41 17.73 -12.15 -13.22
C MET A 41 17.70 -11.10 -12.12
N ILE A 42 18.84 -10.45 -11.86
CA ILE A 42 18.91 -9.37 -10.86
C ILE A 42 18.00 -8.22 -11.28
N LYS A 43 18.03 -7.83 -12.56
CA LYS A 43 17.16 -6.77 -13.08
C LYS A 43 15.68 -7.12 -12.92
N GLU A 44 15.30 -8.36 -13.26
CA GLU A 44 13.92 -8.81 -13.11
C GLU A 44 13.46 -8.80 -11.64
N ALA A 45 14.31 -9.29 -10.73
CA ALA A 45 14.03 -9.21 -9.30
C ALA A 45 13.88 -7.75 -8.83
N ASP A 46 14.75 -6.84 -9.28
CA ASP A 46 14.69 -5.42 -8.94
C ASP A 46 13.41 -4.75 -9.50
N ASP A 47 13.03 -5.05 -10.74
CA ASP A 47 11.80 -4.55 -11.37
C ASP A 47 10.56 -5.00 -10.58
N TYR A 48 10.51 -6.27 -10.13
CA TYR A 48 9.43 -6.75 -9.27
C TYR A 48 9.40 -6.05 -7.90
N MET A 49 10.57 -5.83 -7.28
CA MET A 49 10.66 -5.08 -6.03
C MET A 49 10.18 -3.63 -6.22
N TYR A 50 10.56 -2.98 -7.31
CA TYR A 50 10.18 -1.59 -7.59
C TYR A 50 8.66 -1.44 -7.74
N ARG A 51 8.00 -2.37 -8.43
CA ARG A 51 6.52 -2.40 -8.52
C ARG A 51 5.86 -2.54 -7.15
N GLN A 52 6.40 -3.39 -6.28
CA GLN A 52 5.88 -3.52 -4.91
C GLN A 52 6.07 -2.25 -4.08
N LYS A 53 7.23 -1.58 -4.18
CA LYS A 53 7.47 -0.29 -3.49
C LYS A 53 6.44 0.77 -3.92
N LEU A 54 6.13 0.83 -5.21
CA LEU A 54 5.13 1.76 -5.73
C LEU A 54 3.74 1.44 -5.19
N GLN A 55 3.35 0.16 -5.19
CA GLN A 55 2.06 -0.28 -4.66
C GLN A 55 1.92 0.02 -3.16
N ASN A 56 2.92 -0.31 -2.35
CA ASN A 56 2.90 -0.04 -0.90
C ASN A 56 2.77 1.46 -0.62
N LYS A 57 3.49 2.31 -1.36
CA LYS A 57 3.38 3.78 -1.24
C LYS A 57 1.96 4.28 -1.57
N GLN A 58 1.30 3.67 -2.55
CA GLN A 58 -0.07 4.00 -2.91
C GLN A 58 -1.06 3.55 -1.83
N SER A 59 -0.89 2.35 -1.28
CA SER A 59 -1.73 1.80 -0.20
C SER A 59 -1.69 2.68 1.05
N THR A 60 -0.52 3.10 1.51
CA THR A 60 -0.40 4.01 2.68
C THR A 60 -1.16 5.32 2.48
N LYS A 61 -1.10 5.91 1.28
CA LYS A 61 -1.86 7.12 0.95
C LYS A 61 -3.37 6.84 0.98
N ASN A 62 -3.80 5.72 0.41
CA ASN A 62 -5.21 5.34 0.39
C ASN A 62 -5.75 5.10 1.81
N ASP A 63 -4.98 4.47 2.69
CA ASP A 63 -5.40 4.21 4.07
C ASP A 63 -5.49 5.50 4.88
N LEU A 64 -4.56 6.44 4.67
CA LEU A 64 -4.65 7.79 5.25
C LEU A 64 -5.90 8.54 4.76
N VAL A 65 -6.22 8.45 3.47
CA VAL A 65 -7.47 9.03 2.92
C VAL A 65 -8.69 8.39 3.58
N LYS A 66 -8.75 7.06 3.71
CA LYS A 66 -9.86 6.38 4.39
C LYS A 66 -10.00 6.83 5.84
N ILE A 67 -8.89 6.98 6.57
CA ILE A 67 -8.90 7.45 7.96
C ILE A 67 -9.49 8.87 8.04
N ILE A 68 -9.07 9.77 7.16
CA ILE A 68 -9.62 11.14 7.11
C ILE A 68 -11.10 11.11 6.75
N THR A 69 -11.51 10.33 5.74
CA THR A 69 -12.92 10.17 5.37
C THR A 69 -13.76 9.65 6.54
N LYS A 70 -13.28 8.64 7.27
CA LYS A 70 -13.97 8.08 8.44
C LYS A 70 -14.12 9.11 9.57
N MET A 71 -13.07 9.91 9.82
CA MET A 71 -13.13 11.01 10.79
C MET A 71 -14.15 12.07 10.36
N LEU A 72 -14.19 12.42 9.07
CA LEU A 72 -15.14 13.37 8.52
C LEU A 72 -16.57 12.82 8.60
N GLU A 73 -16.83 11.57 8.23
CA GLU A 73 -18.13 10.89 8.40
C GLU A 73 -18.61 10.93 9.85
N THR A 74 -17.72 10.65 10.80
CA THR A 74 -18.05 10.68 12.24
C THR A 74 -18.42 12.08 12.70
N ARG A 75 -17.75 13.12 12.19
CA ARG A 75 -18.08 14.53 12.49
C ARG A 75 -19.33 15.00 11.75
N ASP A 76 -19.55 14.54 10.53
CA ASP A 76 -20.72 14.88 9.72
C ASP A 76 -21.99 14.24 10.23
N PHE A 77 -21.90 13.04 10.82
CA PHE A 77 -22.99 12.45 11.58
C PHE A 77 -23.49 13.35 12.72
N ILE A 78 -22.61 14.20 13.28
CA ILE A 78 -22.95 15.19 14.31
C ILE A 78 -23.51 16.48 13.69
N THR A 79 -23.20 16.80 12.43
CA THR A 79 -23.58 18.04 11.74
C THR A 79 -24.23 17.73 10.38
N GLU A 80 -25.56 17.71 10.35
CA GLU A 80 -26.42 17.35 9.21
C GLU A 80 -25.89 17.73 7.81
N GLY A 81 -25.29 16.76 7.10
CA GLY A 81 -25.17 16.75 5.62
C GLY A 81 -24.06 17.62 4.99
N HIS A 82 -23.00 17.96 5.72
CA HIS A 82 -21.86 18.71 5.17
C HIS A 82 -20.95 17.87 4.26
N CYS A 83 -20.78 16.57 4.51
CA CYS A 83 -19.95 15.69 3.67
C CYS A 83 -20.52 15.55 2.26
N ASP A 84 -21.83 15.46 2.10
CA ASP A 84 -22.47 15.36 0.77
C ASP A 84 -22.17 16.59 -0.10
N ARG A 85 -22.22 17.78 0.51
CA ARG A 85 -21.86 19.04 -0.16
C ARG A 85 -20.38 19.12 -0.49
N LEU A 86 -19.50 18.67 0.41
CA LEU A 86 -18.05 18.64 0.17
C LEU A 86 -17.68 17.64 -0.94
N GLN A 87 -18.32 16.47 -0.97
CA GLN A 87 -18.13 15.47 -2.02
C GLN A 87 -18.54 16.03 -3.37
N PHE A 88 -19.70 16.69 -3.44
CA PHE A 88 -20.18 17.36 -4.65
C PHE A 88 -19.18 18.41 -5.14
N LEU A 89 -18.65 19.24 -4.23
CA LEU A 89 -17.67 20.28 -4.56
C LEU A 89 -16.34 19.68 -5.04
N GLY A 90 -15.86 18.61 -4.41
CA GLY A 90 -14.63 17.91 -4.82
C GLY A 90 -14.74 17.32 -6.23
N VAL A 91 -15.87 16.67 -6.55
CA VAL A 91 -16.13 16.15 -7.90
C VAL A 91 -16.25 17.27 -8.92
N TYR A 92 -16.87 18.39 -8.56
CA TYR A 92 -16.97 19.57 -9.42
C TYR A 92 -15.59 20.15 -9.75
N LEU A 93 -14.70 20.26 -8.75
CA LEU A 93 -13.34 20.76 -8.94
C LEU A 93 -12.45 19.82 -9.76
N ALA A 94 -12.61 18.50 -9.61
CA ALA A 94 -11.82 17.51 -10.34
C ALA A 94 -12.21 17.36 -11.83
N LYS A 95 -13.40 17.84 -12.21
CA LYS A 95 -13.90 17.83 -13.59
C LYS A 95 -13.53 19.08 -14.38
N LYS A 96 -12.80 20.03 -13.78
CA LYS A 96 -12.34 21.27 -14.40
C LYS A 96 -10.84 21.20 -14.65
#